data_AF-A0A6I0FNI8-F1
#
_entry.id   AF-A0A6I0FNI8-F1
#
_cell.length_a   1.000
_cell.length_b   1.000
_cell.length_c   1.000
_cell.angle_alpha   90.00
_cell.angle_beta   90.00
_cell.angle_gamma   90.00
#
_symmetry.space_group_name_H-M   'P 1'
#
loop_
_entity.id
_entity.type
_entity.pdbx_description
1 polymer ?
#
loop_
_entity_poly.entity_id
_entity_poly.type
_entity_poly.pdbx_seq_one_letter_code
_entity_poly.pdbx_strand_id
1 'polypeptide(L)'
;MQTLIHIENSDAPTEYRFPLTIPQEAEVITFNEGGDDVAGILLNGELLATIARPWAHDAMGESIPTLLTIEDGVLVQRVEYDSNTAFPITADPQIDWGWTKTTIKLSKKETQATGVAGGAGAIAALPWVVALGLTGPVAIKILGSAGKLGYDAIQAHRHGKCLGIVVNLNILSSNGGISTWEYIC
;
A
#
# COMPACT_ATOMS: atom_id res chain seq x y z
N MET A 1 7.48 1.28 -0.62
CA MET A 1 8.68 2.01 -1.03
C MET A 1 9.85 1.08 -0.90
N GLN A 2 10.64 0.96 -1.95
CA GLN A 2 11.86 0.16 -1.99
C GLN A 2 12.95 1.07 -2.55
N THR A 3 14.17 1.00 -2.02
CA THR A 3 15.27 1.84 -2.49
C THR A 3 16.57 1.07 -2.47
N LEU A 4 17.05 0.72 -3.66
CA LEU A 4 18.32 0.02 -3.79
C LEU A 4 19.49 0.99 -3.59
N ILE A 5 20.25 0.78 -2.53
CA ILE A 5 21.50 1.47 -2.23
C ILE A 5 22.63 0.70 -2.90
N HIS A 6 23.48 1.41 -3.63
CA HIS A 6 24.69 0.86 -4.22
C HIS A 6 25.92 1.57 -3.63
N ILE A 7 26.77 0.80 -2.95
CA ILE A 7 27.94 1.28 -2.22
C ILE A 7 29.17 0.85 -3.01
N GLU A 8 29.81 1.79 -3.69
CA GLU A 8 30.83 1.51 -4.70
C GLU A 8 32.21 1.15 -4.12
N ASN A 9 32.55 1.67 -2.94
CA ASN A 9 33.87 1.52 -2.34
C ASN A 9 33.85 1.85 -0.84
N SER A 10 35.00 1.65 -0.18
CA SER A 10 35.18 1.87 1.25
C SER A 10 35.11 3.32 1.71
N ASP A 11 35.20 4.29 0.79
CA ASP A 11 35.10 5.72 1.11
C ASP A 11 33.63 6.20 1.14
N ALA A 12 32.69 5.33 0.75
CA ALA A 12 31.27 5.64 0.79
C ALA A 12 30.74 5.75 2.23
N PRO A 13 29.59 6.41 2.45
CA PRO A 13 28.95 6.45 3.75
C PRO A 13 28.50 5.06 4.22
N THR A 14 28.62 4.79 5.52
CA THR A 14 28.05 3.58 6.15
C THR A 14 26.60 3.77 6.59
N GLU A 15 26.11 5.02 6.59
CA GLU A 15 24.74 5.39 6.97
C GLU A 15 23.98 6.04 5.82
N TYR A 16 22.75 5.59 5.60
CA TYR A 16 21.85 6.08 4.58
C TYR A 16 20.52 6.48 5.21
N ARG A 17 20.07 7.71 4.92
CA ARG A 17 18.93 8.37 5.58
C ARG A 17 17.79 8.60 4.60
N PHE A 18 16.58 8.15 4.95
CA PHE A 18 15.37 8.28 4.15
C PHE A 18 14.29 8.99 4.98
N PRO A 19 14.05 10.29 4.75
CA PRO A 19 13.01 11.04 5.45
C PRO A 19 11.63 10.41 5.18
N LEU A 20 10.88 10.12 6.25
CA LEU A 20 9.51 9.62 6.17
C LEU A 20 8.53 10.76 6.43
N THR A 21 7.44 10.79 5.67
CA THR A 21 6.30 11.66 5.97
C THR A 21 5.32 10.88 6.84
N ILE A 22 5.58 10.84 8.15
CA ILE A 22 4.69 10.24 9.15
C ILE A 22 4.08 11.32 10.06
N PRO A 23 2.84 11.12 10.56
CA PRO A 23 2.27 11.98 11.60
C PRO A 23 3.16 12.03 12.84
N GLN A 24 3.19 13.17 13.54
CA GLN A 24 4.05 13.35 14.71
C GLN A 24 3.63 12.43 15.88
N GLU A 25 2.36 12.05 15.93
CA GLU A 25 1.77 11.16 16.91
C GLU A 25 1.92 9.68 16.54
N ALA A 26 2.63 9.35 15.46
CA ALA A 26 2.84 7.98 15.05
C ALA A 26 3.85 7.27 15.97
N GLU A 27 3.49 6.06 16.39
CA GLU A 27 4.32 5.19 17.21
C GLU A 27 5.02 4.14 16.36
N VAL A 28 6.31 3.89 16.61
CA VAL A 28 7.06 2.80 15.99
C VAL A 28 7.13 1.64 16.96
N ILE A 29 6.58 0.49 16.57
CA ILE A 29 6.59 -0.73 17.37
C ILE A 29 7.48 -1.75 16.66
N THR A 30 8.54 -2.21 17.34
CA THR A 30 9.40 -3.29 16.83
C THR A 30 8.73 -4.65 17.04
N PHE A 31 8.79 -5.51 16.03
CA PHE A 31 8.30 -6.87 16.11
C PHE A 31 9.41 -7.81 16.63
N ASN A 32 9.03 -8.85 17.38
CA ASN A 32 9.98 -9.89 17.81
C ASN A 32 10.39 -10.78 16.63
N GLU A 33 11.56 -11.42 16.76
CA GLU A 33 12.16 -12.21 15.68
C GLU A 33 11.27 -13.35 15.17
N GLY A 34 11.23 -13.52 13.84
CA GLY A 34 10.54 -14.63 13.16
C GLY A 34 9.72 -14.24 11.94
N GLY A 35 9.34 -12.96 11.79
CA GLY A 35 8.64 -12.43 10.60
C GLY A 35 9.58 -11.82 9.55
N ASP A 36 9.04 -11.51 8.37
CA ASP A 36 9.74 -10.76 7.31
C ASP A 36 9.87 -9.27 7.63
N ASP A 37 8.96 -8.74 8.48
CA ASP A 37 8.97 -7.36 8.97
C ASP A 37 9.60 -7.25 10.36
N VAL A 38 10.30 -6.14 10.62
CA VAL A 38 10.98 -5.83 11.90
C VAL A 38 10.28 -4.75 12.71
N ALA A 39 9.42 -3.94 12.09
CA ALA A 39 8.66 -2.91 12.79
C ALA A 39 7.37 -2.52 12.07
N GLY A 40 6.43 -1.96 12.83
CA GLY A 40 5.23 -1.31 12.34
C GLY A 40 5.18 0.17 12.77
N ILE A 41 4.61 1.01 11.91
CA ILE A 41 4.29 2.41 12.21
C ILE A 41 2.78 2.49 12.45
N LEU A 42 2.36 2.91 13.63
CA LEU A 42 0.96 2.99 14.04
C LEU A 42 0.56 4.43 14.32
N LEU A 43 -0.70 4.77 14.07
CA LEU A 43 -1.29 6.03 14.53
C LEU A 43 -2.57 5.69 15.29
N ASN A 44 -2.64 6.06 16.58
CA ASN A 44 -3.82 5.77 17.42
C ASN A 44 -4.23 4.28 17.43
N GLY A 45 -3.25 3.36 17.40
CA GLY A 45 -3.47 1.92 17.36
C GLY A 45 -3.76 1.32 15.98
N GLU A 46 -3.78 2.14 14.93
CA GLU A 46 -4.03 1.74 13.55
C GLU A 46 -2.70 1.60 12.78
N LEU A 47 -2.45 0.42 12.20
CA LEU A 47 -1.20 0.16 11.47
C LEU A 47 -1.20 0.92 10.13
N LEU A 48 -0.25 1.83 9.97
CA LEU A 48 -0.08 2.66 8.76
C LEU A 48 0.91 2.05 7.77
N ALA A 49 2.00 1.48 8.27
CA ALA A 49 3.06 0.89 7.46
C ALA A 49 3.80 -0.22 8.22
N THR A 50 4.41 -1.14 7.49
CA THR A 50 5.40 -2.10 8.00
C THR A 50 6.77 -1.82 7.40
N ILE A 51 7.80 -2.20 8.13
CA ILE A 51 9.19 -2.07 7.74
C ILE A 51 9.78 -3.47 7.65
N ALA A 52 10.26 -3.84 6.47
CA ALA A 52 10.87 -5.12 6.23
C ALA A 52 12.22 -5.23 6.94
N ARG A 53 12.65 -6.46 7.22
CA ARG A 53 14.01 -6.72 7.70
C ARG A 53 15.04 -6.17 6.71
N PRO A 54 16.01 -5.35 7.16
CA PRO A 54 17.03 -4.84 6.28
C PRO A 54 17.96 -5.96 5.82
N TRP A 55 18.48 -5.83 4.60
CA TRP A 55 19.49 -6.72 4.07
C TRP A 55 20.58 -5.92 3.36
N ALA A 56 21.77 -6.51 3.30
CA ALA A 56 22.91 -6.01 2.55
C ALA A 56 23.75 -7.20 2.06
N HIS A 57 24.21 -7.13 0.81
CA HIS A 57 25.06 -8.14 0.19
C HIS A 57 26.25 -7.50 -0.51
N ASP A 58 27.42 -8.10 -0.37
CA ASP A 58 28.64 -7.66 -1.05
C ASP A 58 28.71 -8.19 -2.50
N ALA A 59 29.78 -7.87 -3.22
CA ALA A 59 29.95 -8.30 -4.61
C ALA A 59 30.11 -9.82 -4.80
N MET A 60 30.43 -10.55 -3.73
CA MET A 60 30.51 -12.01 -3.71
C MET A 60 29.17 -12.65 -3.32
N GLY A 61 28.18 -11.84 -2.96
CA GLY A 61 26.87 -12.27 -2.49
C GLY A 61 26.86 -12.63 -1.00
N GLU A 62 27.91 -12.33 -0.26
CA GLU A 62 27.98 -12.58 1.18
C GLU A 62 27.11 -11.55 1.92
N SER A 63 26.42 -12.01 2.98
CA SER A 63 25.57 -11.13 3.78
C SER A 63 26.42 -10.20 4.62
N ILE A 64 26.14 -8.90 4.52
CA ILE A 64 26.77 -7.87 5.35
C ILE A 64 25.82 -7.49 6.49
N PRO A 65 26.30 -7.41 7.75
CA PRO A 65 25.46 -6.96 8.85
C PRO A 65 24.91 -5.56 8.59
N THR A 66 23.61 -5.39 8.81
CA THR A 66 22.93 -4.11 8.65
C THR A 66 21.83 -3.94 9.68
N LEU A 67 21.66 -2.71 10.14
CA LEU A 67 20.64 -2.33 11.12
C LEU A 67 19.79 -1.22 10.52
N LEU A 68 18.51 -1.23 10.86
CA LEU A 68 17.57 -0.18 10.51
C LEU A 68 16.98 0.42 11.79
N THR A 69 17.01 1.75 11.88
CA THR A 69 16.45 2.53 12.98
C THR A 69 15.55 3.64 12.44
N ILE A 70 14.66 4.17 13.28
CA ILE A 70 13.93 5.41 13.02
C ILE A 70 14.39 6.45 14.03
N GLU A 71 14.89 7.57 13.52
CA GLU A 71 15.36 8.73 14.28
C GLU A 71 14.55 9.95 13.82
N ASP A 72 13.72 10.52 14.69
CA ASP A 72 12.95 11.75 14.41
C ASP A 72 12.19 11.75 13.06
N GLY A 73 11.53 10.63 12.73
CA GLY A 73 10.80 10.48 11.46
C GLY A 73 11.69 10.21 10.24
N VAL A 74 12.97 9.94 10.44
CA VAL A 74 13.91 9.53 9.39
C VAL A 74 14.25 8.05 9.56
N LEU A 75 14.05 7.27 8.52
CA LEU A 75 14.54 5.90 8.45
C LEU A 75 16.04 5.92 8.19
N VAL A 76 16.82 5.29 9.05
CA VAL A 76 18.28 5.22 8.93
C VAL A 76 18.67 3.76 8.76
N GLN A 77 19.31 3.42 7.65
CA GLN A 77 19.96 2.13 7.46
C GLN A 77 21.47 2.31 7.63
N ARG A 78 22.05 1.53 8.55
CA ARG A 78 23.50 1.42 8.73
C ARG A 78 23.98 0.08 8.18
N VAL A 79 25.02 0.09 7.36
CA VAL A 79 25.64 -1.10 6.79
C VAL A 79 27.06 -1.22 7.35
N GLU A 80 27.39 -2.36 7.95
CA GLU A 80 28.66 -2.58 8.64
C GLU A 80 29.69 -3.20 7.69
N TYR A 81 30.48 -2.35 7.02
CA TYR A 81 31.54 -2.76 6.11
C TYR A 81 32.85 -2.00 6.39
N ASP A 82 33.96 -2.53 5.86
CA ASP A 82 35.28 -1.94 5.95
C ASP A 82 36.04 -2.03 4.61
N SER A 83 37.32 -1.64 4.60
CA SER A 83 38.16 -1.70 3.40
C SER A 83 38.47 -3.11 2.90
N ASN A 84 38.17 -4.16 3.67
CA ASN A 84 38.38 -5.56 3.29
C ASN A 84 37.12 -6.18 2.67
N THR A 85 35.98 -5.50 2.73
CA THR A 85 34.71 -5.99 2.16
C THR A 85 34.74 -5.93 0.62
N ALA A 86 34.09 -6.88 -0.05
CA ALA A 86 34.06 -6.92 -1.51
C ALA A 86 33.02 -5.93 -2.08
N PHE A 87 33.48 -4.93 -2.81
CA PHE A 87 32.60 -3.92 -3.43
C PHE A 87 32.24 -4.28 -4.88
N PRO A 88 31.06 -3.84 -5.39
CA PRO A 88 30.09 -3.00 -4.69
C PRO A 88 29.17 -3.78 -3.72
N ILE A 89 28.76 -3.11 -2.65
CA ILE A 89 27.73 -3.63 -1.73
C ILE A 89 26.37 -3.11 -2.18
N THR A 90 25.36 -3.98 -2.15
CA THR A 90 23.97 -3.64 -2.42
C THR A 90 23.16 -3.80 -1.14
N ALA A 91 22.38 -2.79 -0.77
CA ALA A 91 21.52 -2.80 0.40
C ALA A 91 20.15 -2.21 0.08
N ASP A 92 19.10 -2.58 0.81
CA ASP A 92 17.75 -2.08 0.55
C ASP A 92 16.92 -1.96 1.84
N PRO A 93 16.49 -0.74 2.21
CA PRO A 93 15.47 -0.53 3.20
C PRO A 93 14.09 -0.52 2.53
N GLN A 94 13.23 -1.47 2.93
CA GLN A 94 11.88 -1.57 2.41
C GLN A 94 10.83 -1.18 3.47
N ILE A 95 9.93 -0.26 3.08
CA ILE A 95 8.75 0.12 3.86
C ILE A 95 7.50 -0.13 3.02
N ASP A 96 6.56 -0.93 3.52
CA ASP A 96 5.25 -1.08 2.91
C ASP A 96 4.23 -0.20 3.63
N TRP A 97 3.60 0.72 2.88
CA TRP A 97 2.56 1.61 3.39
C TRP A 97 1.15 1.00 3.28
N GLY A 98 1.03 -0.26 2.87
CA GLY A 98 -0.24 -0.98 2.79
C GLY A 98 -1.23 -0.46 1.75
N TRP A 99 -0.87 0.51 0.92
CA TRP A 99 -1.79 1.11 -0.04
C TRP A 99 -2.01 0.22 -1.26
N THR A 100 -3.23 -0.25 -1.44
CA THR A 100 -3.71 -0.95 -2.63
C THR A 100 -4.69 -0.09 -3.41
N LYS A 101 -4.57 -0.12 -4.74
CA LYS A 101 -5.47 0.55 -5.67
C LYS A 101 -6.14 -0.48 -6.55
N THR A 102 -7.43 -0.70 -6.34
CA THR A 102 -8.26 -1.59 -7.17
C THR A 102 -9.09 -0.75 -8.13
N THR A 103 -8.97 -1.00 -9.44
CA THR A 103 -9.80 -0.36 -10.46
C THR A 103 -10.77 -1.37 -11.04
N ILE A 104 -12.06 -1.05 -11.00
CA ILE A 104 -13.15 -1.89 -11.49
C ILE A 104 -13.85 -1.14 -12.61
N LYS A 105 -14.06 -1.81 -13.74
CA LYS A 105 -14.79 -1.29 -14.89
C LYS A 105 -16.07 -2.10 -15.06
N LEU A 106 -17.21 -1.49 -14.77
CA LEU A 106 -18.49 -2.17 -14.87
C LEU A 106 -19.00 -2.15 -16.31
N SER A 107 -19.43 -3.30 -16.81
CA SER A 107 -20.16 -3.37 -18.07
C SER A 107 -21.46 -2.55 -18.03
N LYS A 108 -22.08 -2.35 -19.19
CA LYS A 108 -23.36 -1.63 -19.29
C LYS A 108 -24.45 -2.27 -18.41
N LYS A 109 -24.49 -3.61 -18.36
CA LYS A 109 -25.44 -4.37 -17.53
C LYS A 109 -25.15 -4.19 -16.04
N GLU A 110 -23.88 -4.27 -15.63
CA GLU A 110 -23.49 -4.11 -14.23
C GLU A 110 -23.65 -2.67 -13.74
N THR A 111 -23.40 -1.68 -14.60
CA THR A 111 -23.70 -0.26 -14.33
C THR A 111 -25.19 -0.08 -14.10
N GLN A 112 -26.05 -0.61 -14.99
CA GLN A 112 -27.49 -0.53 -14.82
C GLN A 112 -27.97 -1.23 -13.54
N ALA A 113 -27.47 -2.44 -13.26
CA ALA A 113 -27.80 -3.20 -12.05
C ALA A 113 -27.36 -2.45 -10.76
N THR A 114 -26.17 -1.83 -10.79
CA THR A 114 -25.67 -1.02 -9.67
C THR A 114 -26.52 0.22 -9.45
N GLY A 115 -26.98 0.87 -10.52
CA GLY A 115 -27.89 2.01 -10.42
C GLY A 115 -29.27 1.63 -9.86
N VAL A 116 -29.83 0.49 -10.29
CA VAL A 116 -31.11 -0.03 -9.77
C VAL A 116 -31.00 -0.39 -8.30
N ALA A 117 -29.99 -1.17 -7.92
CA ALA A 117 -29.73 -1.49 -6.52
C ALA A 117 -29.52 -0.20 -5.71
N GLY A 118 -28.77 0.73 -6.30
CA GLY A 118 -28.56 2.12 -5.91
C GLY A 118 -29.80 2.85 -5.42
N GLY A 119 -30.71 3.09 -6.37
CA GLY A 119 -31.95 3.82 -6.12
C GLY A 119 -32.92 3.10 -5.19
N ALA A 120 -32.83 1.78 -5.07
CA ALA A 120 -33.65 0.98 -4.17
C ALA A 120 -33.04 0.83 -2.75
N GLY A 121 -31.83 1.36 -2.50
CA GLY A 121 -31.11 1.15 -1.24
C GLY A 121 -30.63 -0.30 -1.02
N ALA A 122 -30.62 -1.13 -2.06
CA ALA A 122 -30.37 -2.58 -2.00
C ALA A 122 -28.95 -2.97 -2.46
N ILE A 123 -27.98 -2.07 -2.31
CA ILE A 123 -26.63 -2.19 -2.91
C ILE A 123 -25.76 -3.25 -2.22
N ALA A 124 -26.24 -3.80 -1.10
CA ALA A 124 -25.58 -4.93 -0.42
C ALA A 124 -25.52 -6.22 -1.29
N ALA A 125 -26.18 -6.27 -2.45
CA ALA A 125 -26.32 -7.46 -3.29
C ALA A 125 -25.78 -7.28 -4.72
N LEU A 126 -24.69 -6.53 -4.94
CA LEU A 126 -24.07 -6.38 -6.26
C LEU A 126 -23.41 -7.70 -6.72
N PRO A 127 -23.94 -8.40 -7.76
CA PRO A 127 -23.43 -9.72 -8.16
C PRO A 127 -21.99 -9.67 -8.68
N TRP A 128 -21.57 -8.54 -9.23
CA TRP A 128 -20.22 -8.34 -9.76
C TRP A 128 -19.15 -8.34 -8.65
N VAL A 129 -19.50 -7.96 -7.42
CA VAL A 129 -18.55 -8.00 -6.28
C VAL A 129 -18.14 -9.45 -6.03
N VAL A 130 -19.11 -10.35 -6.00
CA VAL A 130 -18.89 -11.79 -5.84
C VAL A 130 -18.20 -12.38 -7.07
N ALA A 131 -18.65 -12.01 -8.28
CA ALA A 131 -18.07 -12.52 -9.53
C ALA A 131 -16.59 -12.15 -9.71
N LEU A 132 -16.18 -10.97 -9.23
CA LEU A 132 -14.78 -10.53 -9.23
C LEU A 132 -13.97 -11.10 -8.06
N GLY A 133 -14.57 -11.90 -7.18
CA GLY A 133 -13.88 -12.46 -6.01
C GLY A 133 -13.41 -11.39 -5.02
N LEU A 134 -14.03 -10.21 -5.02
CA LEU A 134 -13.64 -9.13 -4.11
C LEU A 134 -14.08 -9.51 -2.69
N THR A 135 -13.10 -9.60 -1.79
CA THR A 135 -13.29 -9.95 -0.38
C THR A 135 -12.55 -8.97 0.52
N GLY A 136 -12.73 -9.09 1.84
CA GLY A 136 -11.99 -8.30 2.83
C GLY A 136 -12.24 -6.78 2.73
N PRO A 137 -11.23 -5.94 3.03
CA PRO A 137 -11.38 -4.48 3.13
C PRO A 137 -11.93 -3.81 1.86
N VAL A 138 -11.56 -4.30 0.68
CA VAL A 138 -12.03 -3.77 -0.62
C VAL A 138 -13.54 -3.96 -0.74
N ALA A 139 -14.05 -5.15 -0.45
CA ALA A 139 -15.48 -5.44 -0.51
C ALA A 139 -16.27 -4.63 0.52
N ILE A 140 -15.77 -4.53 1.76
CA ILE A 140 -16.40 -3.74 2.83
C ILE A 140 -16.56 -2.28 2.41
N LYS A 141 -15.54 -1.70 1.77
CA LYS A 141 -15.57 -0.29 1.34
C LYS A 141 -16.53 -0.05 0.17
N ILE A 142 -16.60 -0.98 -0.78
CA ILE A 142 -17.58 -0.94 -1.88
C ILE A 142 -18.99 -0.97 -1.31
N LEU A 143 -19.26 -1.90 -0.39
CA LEU A 143 -20.56 -2.05 0.26
C LEU A 143 -20.90 -0.82 1.13
N GLY A 144 -19.93 -0.24 1.84
CA GLY A 144 -20.11 0.97 2.63
C GLY A 144 -20.36 2.23 1.79
N SER A 145 -19.88 2.26 0.53
CA SER A 145 -20.08 3.37 -0.41
C SER A 145 -21.26 3.15 -1.37
N ALA A 146 -22.09 2.17 -1.04
CA ALA A 146 -23.25 1.71 -1.76
C ALA A 146 -24.06 2.86 -2.41
N GLY A 147 -24.63 3.77 -1.60
CA GLY A 147 -25.49 4.85 -2.08
C GLY A 147 -24.81 5.76 -3.11
N LYS A 148 -23.52 6.07 -2.91
CA LYS A 148 -22.72 6.86 -3.86
C LYS A 148 -22.56 6.12 -5.18
N LEU A 149 -22.17 4.85 -5.14
CA LEU A 149 -21.99 4.02 -6.33
C LEU A 149 -23.30 3.87 -7.12
N GLY A 150 -24.41 3.73 -6.41
CA GLY A 150 -25.74 3.71 -7.00
C GLY A 150 -26.09 5.00 -7.74
N TYR A 151 -25.89 6.15 -7.10
CA TYR A 151 -26.13 7.45 -7.72
C TYR A 151 -25.26 7.66 -8.98
N ASP A 152 -23.96 7.39 -8.88
CA ASP A 152 -23.03 7.56 -10.00
C ASP A 152 -23.34 6.60 -11.15
N ALA A 153 -23.77 5.37 -10.84
CA ALA A 153 -24.19 4.40 -11.85
C ALA A 153 -25.45 4.86 -12.62
N ILE A 154 -26.42 5.48 -11.94
CA ILE A 154 -27.60 6.06 -12.59
C ILE A 154 -27.19 7.20 -13.54
N GLN A 155 -26.28 8.09 -13.09
CA GLN A 155 -25.79 9.20 -13.91
C GLN A 155 -25.03 8.69 -15.14
N ALA A 156 -24.08 7.77 -14.95
CA ALA A 156 -23.31 7.18 -16.04
C ALA A 156 -24.23 6.51 -17.08
N HIS A 157 -25.25 5.77 -16.62
CA HIS A 157 -26.22 5.14 -17.50
C HIS A 157 -27.04 6.16 -18.30
N ARG A 158 -27.48 7.26 -17.67
CA ARG A 158 -28.20 8.35 -18.35
C ARG A 158 -27.36 9.04 -19.41
N HIS A 159 -26.05 9.14 -19.21
CA HIS A 159 -25.10 9.66 -20.19
C HIS A 159 -24.71 8.65 -21.29
N GLY A 160 -25.28 7.44 -21.28
CA GLY A 160 -24.94 6.39 -22.24
C GLY A 160 -23.55 5.79 -22.02
N LYS A 161 -22.96 5.95 -20.83
CA LYS A 161 -21.62 5.49 -20.45
C LYS A 161 -21.67 4.37 -19.41
N CYS A 162 -20.50 3.82 -19.11
CA CYS A 162 -20.27 2.81 -18.09
C CYS A 162 -19.58 3.43 -16.86
N LEU A 163 -19.86 2.88 -15.68
CA LEU A 163 -19.25 3.32 -14.43
C LEU A 163 -17.91 2.60 -14.19
N GLY A 164 -16.86 3.38 -14.03
CA GLY A 164 -15.59 2.96 -13.47
C GLY A 164 -15.49 3.32 -11.99
N ILE A 165 -14.93 2.42 -11.19
CA ILE A 165 -14.74 2.58 -9.75
C ILE A 165 -13.25 2.43 -9.44
N VAL A 166 -12.71 3.32 -8.62
CA VAL A 166 -11.37 3.21 -8.08
C VAL A 166 -11.50 3.15 -6.56
N VAL A 167 -11.02 2.05 -5.99
CA VAL A 167 -10.93 1.84 -4.56
C VAL A 167 -9.46 2.01 -4.18
N ASN A 168 -9.15 2.99 -3.35
CA ASN A 168 -7.81 3.19 -2.80
C ASN A 168 -7.87 2.96 -1.30
N LEU A 169 -7.20 1.92 -0.81
CA LEU A 169 -7.24 1.53 0.58
C LEU A 169 -5.86 1.25 1.10
N ASN A 170 -5.60 1.70 2.31
CA ASN A 170 -4.54 1.13 3.11
C ASN A 170 -5.10 -0.13 3.77
N ILE A 171 -4.62 -1.31 3.40
CA ILE A 171 -5.13 -2.59 3.90
C ILE A 171 -4.76 -2.85 5.36
N LEU A 172 -3.73 -2.17 5.87
CA LEU A 172 -3.24 -2.28 7.24
C LEU A 172 -4.12 -1.48 8.21
N SER A 173 -4.66 -0.35 7.74
CA SER A 173 -5.52 0.55 8.51
C SER A 173 -7.00 0.43 8.13
N SER A 174 -7.33 -0.14 6.97
CA SER A 174 -8.65 -0.01 6.33
C SER A 174 -9.05 1.44 6.00
N ASN A 175 -8.14 2.41 6.15
CA ASN A 175 -8.31 3.78 5.70
C ASN A 175 -8.26 3.88 4.17
N GLY A 176 -8.79 4.98 3.65
CA GLY A 176 -8.86 5.24 2.21
C GLY A 176 -10.28 5.48 1.72
N GLY A 177 -10.44 5.56 0.41
CA GLY A 177 -11.64 6.09 -0.23
C GLY A 177 -12.00 5.45 -1.56
N ILE A 178 -13.21 5.77 -2.00
CA ILE A 178 -13.76 5.35 -3.29
C ILE A 178 -13.99 6.57 -4.15
N SER A 179 -13.46 6.54 -5.37
CA SER A 179 -13.76 7.48 -6.43
C SER A 179 -14.36 6.76 -7.64
N THR A 180 -15.07 7.52 -8.47
CA THR A 180 -15.80 7.02 -9.62
C THR A 180 -15.50 7.88 -10.85
N TRP A 181 -15.57 7.27 -12.02
CA TRP A 181 -15.38 7.95 -13.30
C TRP A 181 -16.24 7.28 -14.38
N GLU A 182 -16.52 8.01 -15.46
CA GLU A 182 -17.33 7.48 -16.57
C GLU A 182 -16.47 7.13 -17.78
N TYR A 183 -16.84 6.08 -18.51
CA TYR A 183 -16.13 5.67 -19.73
C TYR A 183 -17.06 5.11 -20.80
N ILE A 184 -16.56 5.06 -22.04
CA ILE A 184 -17.31 4.47 -23.16
C ILE A 184 -17.32 2.94 -22.99
N CYS A 185 -18.53 2.40 -22.83
CA CYS A 185 -18.78 0.97 -23.02
C CYS A 185 -18.55 0.62 -24.49
#